data_AF-B9YCS3-F1
#
_entry.id   AF-B9YCS3-F1
#
_cell.length_a   1.000
_cell.length_b   1.000
_cell.length_c   1.000
_cell.angle_alpha   90.00
_cell.angle_beta   90.00
_cell.angle_gamma   90.00
#
_symmetry.space_group_name_H-M   'P 1'
#
loop_
_entity.id
_entity.type
_entity.pdbx_description
1 polymer ?
#
loop_
_entity_poly.entity_id
_entity_poly.type
_entity_poly.pdbx_seq_one_letter_code
_entity_poly.pdbx_strand_id
1 'polypeptide(L)'
;MEISGYHLHVVYIPTVVKKILWSKRCKDKNLVGTVKEVIQQVSSSKKWISKQAFDGEGKPILQKNGKPVLRKSYSVLQDDFYQAMKEKGYLDLERGERGSSEEHLTVTQFKVEQERQRLDKLQNQVVSNEKKLKQIESTTKIKKQILARYDEIDRMGKETIAGNIQFTKSEANELKTLAKQSIEQKGVITNLKNKLEKAKKDINIWKQRYEQLLGQTGDFIEAIKHAPELVKTFIDKVIHTKNEVSKGQQNKKHEQSL
;
A
#
# COMPACT_ATOMS: atom_id res chain seq x y z
N MET A 1 31.22 -1.88 27.87
CA MET A 1 32.31 -2.20 26.93
C MET A 1 31.84 -1.79 25.56
N GLU A 2 32.23 -0.61 25.09
CA GLU A 2 32.00 -0.21 23.70
C GLU A 2 33.00 -0.96 22.83
N ILE A 3 32.52 -1.92 22.06
CA ILE A 3 33.33 -2.61 21.06
C ILE A 3 33.35 -1.67 19.86
N SER A 4 34.44 -0.91 19.70
CA SER A 4 34.71 -0.18 18.47
C SER A 4 34.97 -1.20 17.36
N GLY A 5 33.92 -1.58 16.63
CA GLY A 5 34.01 -2.43 15.45
C GLY A 5 34.67 -1.64 14.33
N TYR A 6 35.87 -2.05 13.92
CA TYR A 6 36.48 -1.54 12.70
C TYR A 6 35.80 -2.21 11.52
N HIS A 7 35.16 -1.41 10.66
CA HIS A 7 34.56 -1.91 9.42
C HIS A 7 35.47 -1.53 8.24
N LEU A 8 36.03 -2.53 7.56
CA LEU A 8 36.90 -2.33 6.42
C LEU A 8 36.08 -2.41 5.12
N HIS A 9 36.00 -1.30 4.40
CA HIS A 9 35.40 -1.28 3.06
C HIS A 9 36.46 -1.61 2.01
N VAL A 10 36.26 -2.71 1.30
CA VAL A 10 37.12 -3.08 0.17
C VAL A 10 36.35 -2.90 -1.14
N VAL A 11 36.83 -1.97 -1.96
CA VAL A 11 36.28 -1.64 -3.27
C VAL A 11 37.30 -2.07 -4.33
N TYR A 12 37.08 -3.21 -4.98
CA TYR A 12 38.04 -3.76 -5.96
C TYR A 12 37.87 -3.13 -7.35
N ILE A 13 38.70 -2.14 -7.69
CA ILE A 13 38.67 -1.47 -9.00
C ILE A 13 39.81 -2.00 -9.91
N PRO A 14 39.51 -2.77 -10.98
CA PRO A 14 40.54 -3.25 -11.88
C PRO A 14 41.13 -2.07 -12.68
N THR A 15 42.44 -1.88 -12.61
CA THR A 15 43.14 -0.84 -13.37
C THR A 15 44.07 -1.46 -14.42
N VAL A 16 44.26 -0.76 -15.53
CA VAL A 16 45.21 -1.13 -16.59
C VAL A 16 46.11 0.04 -16.92
N VAL A 17 47.38 -0.25 -17.17
CA VAL A 17 48.34 0.74 -17.66
C VAL A 17 48.07 0.99 -19.13
N LYS A 18 47.81 2.24 -19.50
CA LYS A 18 47.52 2.65 -20.88
C LYS A 18 48.48 3.73 -21.32
N LYS A 19 49.13 3.50 -22.47
CA LYS A 19 49.96 4.50 -23.16
C LYS A 19 49.03 5.41 -23.97
N ILE A 20 48.98 6.68 -23.63
CA ILE A 20 48.31 7.70 -24.43
C ILE A 20 49.33 8.26 -25.41
N LEU A 21 48.99 8.21 -26.69
CA LEU A 21 49.86 8.72 -27.75
C LEU A 21 49.49 10.16 -28.09
N TRP A 22 50.46 10.93 -28.59
CA TRP A 22 50.19 12.27 -29.13
C TRP A 22 49.22 12.18 -30.31
N SER A 23 48.12 12.93 -30.21
CA SER A 23 47.10 12.96 -31.24
C SER A 23 47.60 13.58 -32.55
N LYS A 24 46.92 13.29 -33.66
CA LYS A 24 47.19 13.90 -34.98
C LYS A 24 47.09 15.44 -35.00
N ARG A 25 46.48 16.03 -33.97
CA ARG A 25 46.32 17.50 -33.78
C ARG A 25 47.47 18.14 -33.00
N CYS A 26 48.52 17.39 -32.63
CA CYS A 26 49.69 17.99 -31.99
C CYS A 26 50.37 19.01 -32.93
N LYS A 27 50.80 20.16 -32.37
CA LYS A 27 51.49 21.21 -33.13
C LYS A 27 52.84 20.72 -33.65
N ASP A 28 53.54 19.95 -32.83
CA ASP A 28 54.83 19.37 -33.17
C ASP A 28 54.63 18.02 -33.88
N LYS A 29 55.00 17.96 -35.16
CA LYS A 29 54.67 16.81 -36.03
C LYS A 29 55.49 15.57 -35.72
N ASN A 30 56.71 15.74 -35.20
CA ASN A 30 57.61 14.65 -34.85
C ASN A 30 57.15 13.86 -33.62
N LEU A 31 56.29 14.44 -32.78
CA LEU A 31 55.77 13.80 -31.59
C LEU A 31 54.53 12.95 -31.87
N VAL A 32 53.85 13.12 -33.00
CA VAL A 32 52.60 12.40 -33.32
C VAL A 32 52.84 10.90 -33.36
N GLY A 33 52.05 10.13 -32.59
CA GLY A 33 52.20 8.68 -32.48
C GLY A 33 53.23 8.20 -31.45
N THR A 34 54.04 9.09 -30.89
CA THR A 34 54.90 8.77 -29.73
C THR A 34 54.10 8.79 -28.43
N VAL A 35 54.63 8.14 -27.39
CA VAL A 35 53.97 8.08 -26.08
C VAL A 35 54.01 9.46 -25.44
N LYS A 36 52.83 10.04 -25.23
CA LYS A 36 52.65 11.31 -24.53
C LYS A 36 52.68 11.11 -23.02
N GLU A 37 51.91 10.15 -22.53
CA GLU A 37 51.80 9.85 -21.10
C GLU A 37 51.40 8.40 -20.92
N VAL A 38 51.74 7.84 -19.76
CA VAL A 38 51.32 6.51 -19.34
C VAL A 38 50.42 6.69 -18.14
N ILE A 39 49.13 6.41 -18.30
CA ILE A 39 48.13 6.58 -17.26
C ILE A 39 47.66 5.23 -16.74
N GLN A 40 47.25 5.19 -15.47
CA GLN A 40 46.55 4.06 -14.89
C GLN A 40 45.05 4.30 -15.04
N GLN A 41 44.42 3.62 -16.00
CA GLN A 41 43.01 3.80 -16.30
C GLN A 41 42.19 2.68 -15.66
N VAL A 42 41.06 3.03 -15.04
CA VAL A 42 40.05 2.04 -14.62
C VAL A 42 39.58 1.27 -15.85
N SER A 43 39.71 -0.06 -15.78
CA SER A 43 39.44 -0.94 -16.90
C SER A 43 37.95 -1.24 -16.99
N SER A 44 37.26 -0.64 -17.96
CA SER A 44 35.92 -1.06 -18.38
C SER A 44 35.99 -2.23 -19.37
N SER A 45 36.88 -3.20 -19.11
CA SER A 45 37.19 -4.25 -20.06
C SER A 45 36.01 -5.20 -20.31
N LYS A 46 35.76 -5.49 -21.59
CA LYS A 46 34.91 -6.61 -22.05
C LYS A 46 35.43 -8.00 -21.59
N LYS A 47 36.63 -8.09 -20.99
CA LYS A 47 37.21 -9.35 -20.48
C LYS A 47 36.35 -10.02 -19.42
N TRP A 48 35.55 -9.25 -18.69
CA TRP A 48 34.66 -9.78 -17.65
C TRP A 48 33.24 -9.86 -18.21
N ILE A 49 32.80 -11.08 -18.49
CA ILE A 49 31.49 -11.35 -19.11
C ILE A 49 30.39 -10.84 -18.18
N SER A 50 29.59 -9.90 -18.67
CA SER A 50 28.41 -9.42 -17.95
C SER A 50 27.41 -10.58 -17.80
N LYS A 51 27.15 -11.02 -16.57
CA LYS A 51 26.18 -12.09 -16.27
C LYS A 51 24.76 -11.52 -16.28
N GLN A 52 23.76 -12.38 -16.52
CA GLN A 52 22.35 -11.99 -16.46
C GLN A 52 21.95 -11.57 -15.04
N ALA A 53 21.14 -10.52 -14.91
CA ALA A 53 20.61 -10.09 -13.62
C ALA A 53 19.40 -10.93 -13.24
N PHE A 54 19.42 -11.51 -12.04
CA PHE A 54 18.29 -12.22 -11.43
C PHE A 54 17.67 -11.40 -10.29
N ASP A 55 16.37 -11.53 -10.10
CA ASP A 55 15.59 -10.98 -8.99
C ASP A 55 15.80 -11.78 -7.69
N GLY A 56 15.15 -11.35 -6.60
CA GLY A 56 15.22 -12.01 -5.29
C GLY A 56 14.62 -13.42 -5.24
N GLU A 57 13.92 -13.86 -6.29
CA GLU A 57 13.33 -15.20 -6.44
C GLU A 57 14.12 -16.07 -7.45
N GLY A 58 15.20 -15.54 -8.03
CA GLY A 58 16.04 -16.25 -9.01
C GLY A 58 15.55 -16.17 -10.47
N LYS A 59 14.57 -15.32 -10.80
CA LYS A 59 14.09 -15.11 -12.18
C LYS A 59 14.88 -13.99 -12.88
N PRO A 60 15.13 -14.09 -14.18
CA PRO A 60 15.89 -13.08 -14.91
C PRO A 60 15.13 -11.76 -15.05
N ILE A 61 15.77 -10.65 -14.72
CA ILE A 61 15.23 -9.30 -14.88
C ILE A 61 15.28 -8.94 -16.37
N LEU A 62 14.11 -8.66 -16.94
CA LEU A 62 13.96 -8.27 -18.35
C LEU A 62 13.75 -6.76 -18.47
N GLN A 63 14.33 -6.15 -19.51
CA GLN A 63 14.03 -4.77 -19.91
C GLN A 63 12.63 -4.70 -20.54
N LYS A 64 12.08 -3.49 -20.68
CA LYS A 64 10.80 -3.22 -21.37
C LYS A 64 10.71 -3.82 -22.79
N ASN A 65 11.87 -4.08 -23.41
CA ASN A 65 12.00 -4.62 -24.76
C ASN A 65 12.21 -6.15 -24.77
N GLY A 66 12.00 -6.85 -23.65
CA GLY A 66 12.15 -8.31 -23.51
C GLY A 66 13.60 -8.83 -23.44
N LYS A 67 14.61 -7.97 -23.60
CA LYS A 67 16.03 -8.35 -23.47
C LYS A 67 16.44 -8.47 -21.99
N PRO A 68 17.29 -9.44 -21.63
CA PRO A 68 17.77 -9.58 -20.26
C PRO A 68 18.67 -8.42 -19.85
N VAL A 69 18.44 -7.89 -18.65
CA VAL A 69 19.33 -6.90 -18.03
C VAL A 69 20.62 -7.60 -17.67
N LEU A 70 21.74 -7.15 -18.25
CA LEU A 70 23.06 -7.65 -17.90
C LEU A 70 23.59 -6.89 -16.68
N ARG A 71 24.13 -7.63 -15.71
CA ARG A 71 24.87 -7.04 -14.59
C ARG A 71 26.18 -6.47 -15.12
N LYS A 72 26.49 -5.23 -14.75
CA LYS A 72 27.79 -4.63 -15.05
C LYS A 72 28.89 -5.52 -14.48
N SER A 73 29.97 -5.68 -15.23
CA SER A 73 31.06 -6.62 -14.89
C SER A 73 31.68 -6.37 -13.51
N TYR A 74 31.65 -5.13 -13.03
CA TYR A 74 32.10 -4.74 -11.70
C TYR A 74 31.26 -5.34 -10.56
N SER A 75 29.93 -5.35 -10.71
CA SER A 75 29.03 -5.96 -9.71
C SER A 75 29.23 -7.48 -9.63
N VAL A 76 29.55 -8.11 -10.76
CA VAL A 76 29.87 -9.54 -10.83
C VAL A 76 31.18 -9.83 -10.08
N LEU A 77 32.22 -9.02 -10.28
CA LEU A 77 33.49 -9.18 -9.56
C LEU A 77 33.34 -9.02 -8.05
N GLN A 78 32.52 -8.08 -7.60
CA GLN A 78 32.22 -7.94 -6.18
C GLN A 78 31.44 -9.13 -5.60
N ASP A 79 30.48 -9.67 -6.36
CA ASP A 79 29.74 -10.88 -5.98
C ASP A 79 30.71 -12.08 -5.87
N ASP A 80 31.56 -12.28 -6.89
CA ASP A 80 32.50 -13.41 -6.98
C ASP A 80 33.58 -13.29 -5.87
N PHE A 81 34.07 -12.08 -5.56
CA PHE A 81 34.98 -11.84 -4.43
C PHE A 81 34.33 -12.16 -3.07
N TYR A 82 33.10 -11.68 -2.86
CA TYR A 82 32.37 -11.96 -1.62
C TYR A 82 32.18 -13.47 -1.40
N GLN A 83 31.81 -14.21 -2.45
CA GLN A 83 31.69 -15.66 -2.39
C GLN A 83 33.06 -16.33 -2.11
N ALA A 84 34.11 -15.94 -2.83
CA ALA A 84 35.44 -16.49 -2.62
C ALA A 84 35.96 -16.27 -1.19
N MET A 85 35.71 -15.11 -0.60
CA MET A 85 36.09 -14.83 0.79
C MET A 85 35.28 -15.68 1.78
N LYS A 86 33.98 -15.84 1.54
CA LYS A 86 33.13 -16.71 2.36
C LYS A 86 33.59 -18.17 2.29
N GLU A 87 33.93 -18.66 1.10
CA GLU A 87 34.49 -20.01 0.87
C GLU A 87 35.84 -20.20 1.58
N LYS A 88 36.63 -19.13 1.74
CA LYS A 88 37.90 -19.14 2.50
C LYS A 88 37.72 -18.98 4.01
N GLY A 89 36.48 -18.94 4.51
CA GLY A 89 36.17 -18.93 5.94
C GLY A 89 35.96 -17.54 6.56
N TYR A 90 35.94 -16.47 5.77
CA TYR A 90 35.58 -15.13 6.24
C TYR A 90 34.05 -14.98 6.29
N LEU A 91 33.46 -15.23 7.46
CA LEU A 91 32.00 -15.25 7.67
C LEU A 91 31.42 -13.92 8.16
N ASP A 92 32.28 -13.01 8.60
CA ASP A 92 31.97 -11.67 9.12
C ASP A 92 31.88 -10.59 8.03
N LEU A 93 32.07 -10.98 6.78
CA LEU A 93 31.91 -10.08 5.65
C LEU A 93 30.42 -9.85 5.38
N GLU A 94 30.02 -8.59 5.39
CA GLU A 94 28.71 -8.18 4.93
C GLU A 94 28.80 -7.57 3.53
N ARG A 95 27.85 -7.96 2.68
CA ARG A 95 27.72 -7.40 1.35
C ARG A 95 26.79 -6.19 1.37
N GLY A 96 27.27 -5.05 0.89
CA GLY A 96 26.47 -3.85 0.71
C GLY A 96 25.26 -4.08 -0.20
N GLU A 97 24.15 -3.40 0.10
CA GLU A 97 22.91 -3.55 -0.66
C GLU A 97 23.02 -2.99 -2.08
N ARG A 98 22.42 -3.71 -3.03
CA ARG A 98 22.48 -3.36 -4.45
C ARG A 98 21.71 -2.07 -4.72
N GLY A 99 22.41 -1.06 -5.25
CA GLY A 99 21.80 0.21 -5.64
C GLY A 99 21.91 1.31 -4.58
N SER A 100 22.50 1.04 -3.42
CA SER A 100 22.84 2.08 -2.45
C SER A 100 24.09 2.84 -2.90
N SER A 101 24.00 4.18 -2.93
CA SER A 101 25.10 5.10 -3.22
C SER A 101 25.66 5.80 -1.97
N GLU A 102 25.24 5.40 -0.78
CA GLU A 102 25.64 6.04 0.47
C GLU A 102 26.65 5.18 1.25
N GLU A 103 27.75 5.80 1.68
CA GLU A 103 28.96 5.09 2.11
C GLU A 103 28.93 4.52 3.53
N HIS A 104 28.15 5.02 4.50
CA HIS A 104 28.29 4.55 5.89
C HIS A 104 26.98 4.67 6.70
N LEU A 105 26.69 3.71 7.59
CA LEU A 105 25.55 3.66 8.52
C LEU A 105 24.12 3.59 7.93
N THR A 106 23.85 4.19 6.77
CA THR A 106 22.49 4.25 6.20
C THR A 106 21.99 2.91 5.66
N VAL A 107 22.87 1.95 5.35
CA VAL A 107 22.44 0.59 4.94
C VAL A 107 21.72 -0.13 6.09
N THR A 108 22.21 0.02 7.32
CA THR A 108 21.54 -0.52 8.50
C THR A 108 20.23 0.22 8.78
N GLN A 109 20.23 1.55 8.65
CA GLN A 109 19.00 2.36 8.81
C GLN A 109 17.95 2.02 7.75
N PHE A 110 18.37 1.81 6.50
CA PHE A 110 17.52 1.40 5.39
C PHE A 110 16.96 -0.01 5.61
N LYS A 111 17.79 -0.98 6.04
CA LYS A 111 17.34 -2.32 6.43
C LYS A 111 16.33 -2.27 7.57
N VAL A 112 16.60 -1.47 8.60
CA VAL A 112 15.69 -1.28 9.75
C VAL A 112 14.37 -0.68 9.29
N GLU A 113 14.40 0.32 8.40
CA GLU A 113 13.18 0.95 7.88
C GLU A 113 12.38 0.01 6.96
N GLN A 114 13.06 -0.77 6.12
CA GLN A 114 12.42 -1.78 5.28
C GLN A 114 11.77 -2.90 6.13
N GLU A 115 12.46 -3.36 7.18
CA GLU A 115 11.91 -4.34 8.12
C GLU A 115 10.79 -3.75 8.96
N ARG A 116 10.84 -2.48 9.36
CA ARG A 116 9.70 -1.78 9.98
C ARG A 116 8.49 -1.74 9.08
N GLN A 117 8.66 -1.39 7.80
CA GLN A 117 7.58 -1.40 6.82
C GLN A 117 7.03 -2.81 6.59
N ARG A 118 7.90 -3.83 6.60
CA ARG A 118 7.48 -5.23 6.48
C ARG A 118 6.69 -5.69 7.72
N LEU A 119 7.13 -5.32 8.92
CA LEU A 119 6.45 -5.62 10.17
C LEU A 119 5.10 -4.91 10.26
N ASP A 120 5.01 -3.65 9.87
CA ASP A 120 3.74 -2.92 9.83
C ASP A 120 2.75 -3.57 8.86
N LYS A 121 3.20 -3.94 7.65
CA LYS A 121 2.38 -4.70 6.70
C LYS A 121 1.91 -6.03 7.28
N LEU A 122 2.80 -6.78 7.94
CA LEU A 122 2.47 -8.07 8.54
C LEU A 122 1.48 -7.91 9.69
N GLN A 123 1.68 -6.90 10.55
CA GLN A 123 0.79 -6.59 11.66
C GLN A 123 -0.60 -6.20 11.16
N ASN A 124 -0.68 -5.37 10.12
CA ASN A 124 -1.94 -5.01 9.48
C ASN A 124 -2.64 -6.24 8.87
N GLN A 125 -1.89 -7.18 8.29
CA GLN A 125 -2.42 -8.45 7.79
C GLN A 125 -2.92 -9.35 8.93
N VAL A 126 -2.18 -9.48 10.03
CA VAL A 126 -2.59 -10.27 11.20
C VAL A 126 -3.88 -9.71 11.79
N VAL A 127 -3.96 -8.40 12.03
CA VAL A 127 -5.18 -7.75 12.53
C VAL A 127 -6.36 -7.96 11.57
N SER A 128 -6.13 -7.88 10.25
CA SER A 128 -7.17 -8.16 9.25
C SER A 128 -7.63 -9.61 9.30
N ASN A 129 -6.71 -10.56 9.40
CA ASN A 129 -7.00 -11.99 9.44
C ASN A 129 -7.69 -12.39 10.75
N GLU A 130 -7.29 -11.85 11.89
CA GLU A 130 -7.96 -12.07 13.17
C GLU A 130 -9.41 -11.58 13.15
N LYS A 131 -9.68 -10.41 12.56
CA LYS A 131 -11.05 -9.91 12.37
C LYS A 131 -11.88 -10.87 11.52
N LYS A 132 -11.32 -11.35 10.40
CA LYS A 132 -11.98 -12.33 9.53
C LYS A 132 -12.24 -13.64 10.26
N LEU A 133 -11.28 -14.12 11.04
CA LEU A 133 -11.41 -15.38 11.79
C LEU A 133 -12.53 -15.27 12.83
N LYS A 134 -12.56 -14.20 13.64
CA LYS A 134 -13.65 -13.95 14.60
C LYS A 134 -15.03 -13.87 13.93
N GLN A 135 -15.10 -13.28 12.74
CA GLN A 135 -16.33 -13.23 11.95
C GLN A 135 -16.77 -14.63 11.45
N ILE A 136 -15.82 -15.45 10.98
CA ILE A 136 -16.09 -16.82 10.52
C ILE A 136 -16.52 -17.70 11.69
N GLU A 137 -15.84 -17.60 12.83
CA GLU A 137 -16.16 -18.37 14.03
C GLU A 137 -17.55 -18.04 14.57
N SER A 138 -17.89 -16.75 14.69
CA SER A 138 -19.22 -16.32 15.12
C SER A 138 -20.32 -16.79 14.15
N THR A 139 -20.09 -16.66 12.84
CA THR A 139 -21.04 -17.15 11.82
C THR A 139 -21.21 -18.67 11.89
N THR A 140 -20.11 -19.41 12.06
CA THR A 140 -20.12 -20.88 12.17
C THR A 140 -20.84 -21.34 13.42
N LYS A 141 -20.63 -20.65 14.55
CA LYS A 141 -21.32 -20.93 15.81
C LYS A 141 -22.83 -20.77 15.66
N ILE A 142 -23.28 -19.67 15.05
CA ILE A 142 -24.71 -19.43 14.79
C ILE A 142 -25.28 -20.52 13.88
N LYS A 143 -24.57 -20.88 12.79
CA LYS A 143 -25.01 -21.96 11.89
C LYS A 143 -25.15 -23.30 12.61
N LYS A 144 -24.19 -23.68 13.46
CA LYS A 144 -24.26 -24.91 14.26
C LYS A 144 -25.46 -24.89 15.22
N GLN A 145 -25.74 -23.76 15.86
CA GLN A 145 -26.91 -23.62 16.73
C GLN A 145 -28.23 -23.74 15.96
N ILE A 146 -28.31 -23.17 14.76
CA ILE A 146 -29.49 -23.30 13.89
C ILE A 146 -29.68 -24.75 13.47
N LEU A 147 -28.62 -25.43 13.02
CA LEU A 147 -28.68 -26.84 12.62
C LEU A 147 -29.12 -27.73 13.78
N ALA A 148 -28.57 -27.53 14.99
CA ALA A 148 -28.99 -28.28 16.17
C ALA A 148 -30.48 -28.08 16.48
N ARG A 149 -31.01 -26.86 16.32
CA ARG A 149 -32.45 -26.61 16.48
C ARG A 149 -33.30 -27.25 15.39
N TYR A 150 -32.81 -27.34 14.15
CA TYR A 150 -33.50 -28.09 13.11
C TYR A 150 -33.51 -29.59 13.43
N ASP A 151 -32.39 -30.15 13.86
CA ASP A 151 -32.30 -31.55 14.29
C ASP A 151 -33.23 -31.83 15.48
N GLU A 152 -33.37 -30.90 16.42
CA GLU A 152 -34.33 -31.00 17.54
C GLU A 152 -35.77 -31.07 17.03
N ILE A 153 -36.17 -30.16 16.12
CA ILE A 153 -37.51 -30.13 15.52
C ILE A 153 -37.79 -31.39 14.70
N ASP A 154 -36.84 -31.84 13.89
CA ASP A 154 -36.98 -33.01 13.02
C ASP A 154 -37.11 -34.32 13.82
N ARG A 155 -36.56 -34.35 15.05
CA ARG A 155 -36.71 -35.47 15.99
C ARG A 155 -38.01 -35.43 16.78
N MET A 156 -38.76 -34.32 16.74
CA MET A 156 -40.04 -34.24 17.44
C MET A 156 -41.09 -35.10 16.76
N GLY A 157 -41.93 -35.71 17.59
CA GLY A 157 -43.02 -36.56 17.13
C GLY A 157 -42.56 -37.98 16.79
N LYS A 158 -43.48 -38.92 16.96
CA LYS A 158 -43.26 -40.34 16.74
C LYS A 158 -44.26 -40.88 15.73
N GLU A 159 -43.75 -41.61 14.74
CA GLU A 159 -44.60 -42.31 13.79
C GLU A 159 -45.33 -43.47 14.49
N THR A 160 -46.64 -43.51 14.30
CA THR A 160 -47.49 -44.60 14.78
C THR A 160 -47.50 -45.74 13.78
N ILE A 161 -47.94 -46.92 14.22
CA ILE A 161 -48.09 -48.11 13.36
C ILE A 161 -49.01 -47.83 12.14
N ALA A 162 -49.92 -46.86 12.27
CA ALA A 162 -50.81 -46.42 11.20
C ALA A 162 -50.20 -45.34 10.26
N GLY A 163 -48.91 -45.00 10.42
CA GLY A 163 -48.21 -43.97 9.62
C GLY A 163 -48.51 -42.52 10.02
N ASN A 164 -49.31 -42.29 11.07
CA ASN A 164 -49.57 -40.94 11.57
C ASN A 164 -48.45 -40.48 12.52
N ILE A 165 -48.02 -39.21 12.42
CA ILE A 165 -47.08 -38.60 13.36
C ILE A 165 -47.85 -38.09 14.58
N GLN A 166 -47.50 -38.58 15.76
CA GLN A 166 -48.04 -38.09 17.03
C GLN A 166 -46.99 -37.30 17.79
N PHE A 167 -47.37 -36.12 18.28
CA PHE A 167 -46.54 -35.29 19.15
C PHE A 167 -46.99 -35.42 20.60
N THR A 168 -46.04 -35.37 21.53
CA THR A 168 -46.35 -35.15 22.94
C THR A 168 -46.93 -33.75 23.14
N LYS A 169 -47.66 -33.55 24.24
CA LYS A 169 -48.22 -32.23 24.60
C LYS A 169 -47.13 -31.15 24.71
N SER A 170 -45.93 -31.52 25.17
CA SER A 170 -44.79 -30.61 25.29
C SER A 170 -44.28 -30.16 23.92
N GLU A 171 -43.96 -31.11 23.03
CA GLU A 171 -43.50 -30.82 21.67
C GLU A 171 -44.52 -29.96 20.90
N ALA A 172 -45.81 -30.30 21.00
CA ALA A 172 -46.86 -29.52 20.35
C ALA A 172 -46.94 -28.07 20.87
N ASN A 173 -46.72 -27.84 22.16
CA ASN A 173 -46.69 -26.49 22.74
C ASN A 173 -45.43 -25.72 22.34
N GLU A 174 -44.29 -26.41 22.26
CA GLU A 174 -43.02 -25.85 21.81
C GLU A 174 -43.10 -25.42 20.34
N LEU A 175 -43.61 -26.29 19.44
CA LEU A 175 -43.84 -25.95 18.03
C LEU A 175 -44.79 -24.77 17.85
N LYS A 176 -45.87 -24.70 18.63
CA LYS A 176 -46.78 -23.52 18.64
C LYS A 176 -46.04 -22.24 19.03
N THR A 177 -45.15 -22.32 20.01
CA THR A 177 -44.37 -21.18 20.49
C THR A 177 -43.37 -20.72 19.43
N LEU A 178 -42.62 -21.66 18.84
CA LEU A 178 -41.69 -21.40 17.75
C LEU A 178 -42.40 -20.80 16.53
N ALA A 179 -43.59 -21.29 16.18
CA ALA A 179 -44.39 -20.77 15.08
C ALA A 179 -44.83 -19.31 15.33
N LYS A 180 -45.31 -18.98 16.54
CA LYS A 180 -45.67 -17.61 16.91
C LYS A 180 -44.46 -16.67 16.82
N GLN A 181 -43.34 -17.08 17.41
CA GLN A 181 -42.09 -16.30 17.36
C GLN A 181 -41.60 -16.08 15.92
N SER A 182 -41.72 -17.10 15.05
CA SER A 182 -41.35 -17.00 13.63
C SER A 182 -42.19 -15.95 12.89
N ILE A 183 -43.50 -15.91 13.14
CA ILE A 183 -44.41 -14.92 12.55
C ILE A 183 -44.03 -13.50 13.02
N GLU A 184 -43.82 -13.31 14.32
CA GLU A 184 -43.41 -12.02 14.89
C GLU A 184 -42.06 -11.56 14.30
N GLN A 185 -41.07 -12.44 14.25
CA GLN A 185 -39.75 -12.15 13.68
C GLN A 185 -39.83 -11.83 12.19
N LYS A 186 -40.68 -12.50 11.41
CA LYS A 186 -40.88 -12.19 9.99
C LYS A 186 -41.34 -10.75 9.78
N GLY A 187 -42.20 -10.24 10.64
CA GLY A 187 -42.61 -8.82 10.63
C GLY A 187 -41.44 -7.87 10.88
N VAL A 188 -40.65 -8.16 11.92
CA VAL A 188 -39.46 -7.38 12.28
C VAL A 188 -38.41 -7.39 11.16
N ILE A 189 -38.12 -8.57 10.60
CA ILE A 189 -37.17 -8.74 9.49
C ILE A 189 -37.62 -7.94 8.26
N THR A 190 -38.91 -7.97 7.94
CA THR A 190 -39.46 -7.22 6.80
C THR A 190 -39.33 -5.71 7.02
N ASN A 191 -39.67 -5.22 8.21
CA ASN A 191 -39.49 -3.82 8.58
C ASN A 191 -38.01 -3.39 8.50
N LEU A 192 -37.09 -4.19 9.03
CA LEU A 192 -35.66 -3.92 8.97
C LEU A 192 -35.13 -3.91 7.54
N LYS A 193 -35.57 -4.85 6.68
CA LYS A 193 -35.23 -4.86 5.26
C LYS A 193 -35.70 -3.58 4.56
N ASN A 194 -36.93 -3.14 4.82
CA ASN A 194 -37.47 -1.90 4.25
C ASN A 194 -36.67 -0.66 4.71
N LYS A 195 -36.34 -0.57 6.01
CA LYS A 195 -35.49 0.50 6.55
C LYS A 195 -34.10 0.51 5.92
N LEU A 196 -33.50 -0.66 5.74
CA LEU A 196 -32.19 -0.82 5.11
C LEU A 196 -32.21 -0.36 3.64
N GLU A 197 -33.22 -0.75 2.87
CA GLU A 197 -33.36 -0.30 1.48
C GLU A 197 -33.62 1.20 1.38
N LYS A 198 -34.41 1.77 2.29
CA LYS A 198 -34.57 3.23 2.37
C LYS A 198 -33.24 3.92 2.69
N ALA A 199 -32.50 3.44 3.69
CA ALA A 199 -31.20 4.00 4.06
C ALA A 199 -30.19 3.92 2.91
N LYS A 200 -30.17 2.82 2.14
CA LYS A 200 -29.33 2.71 0.93
C LYS A 200 -29.67 3.76 -0.12
N LYS A 201 -30.97 3.98 -0.38
CA LYS A 201 -31.41 5.04 -1.30
C LYS A 201 -30.98 6.41 -0.82
N ASP A 202 -31.17 6.69 0.47
CA ASP A 202 -30.76 7.96 1.08
C ASP A 202 -29.24 8.16 0.97
N ILE A 203 -28.43 7.14 1.26
CA ILE A 203 -26.97 7.18 1.08
C ILE A 203 -26.61 7.52 -0.36
N ASN A 204 -27.26 6.91 -1.35
CA ASN A 204 -26.98 7.18 -2.75
C ASN A 204 -27.33 8.63 -3.13
N ILE A 205 -28.48 9.14 -2.66
CA ILE A 205 -28.88 10.53 -2.87
C ILE A 205 -27.87 11.49 -2.23
N TRP A 206 -27.46 11.24 -1.00
CA TRP A 206 -26.47 12.07 -0.30
C TRP A 206 -25.10 12.03 -0.96
N LYS A 207 -24.67 10.86 -1.45
CA LYS A 207 -23.44 10.72 -2.21
C LYS A 207 -23.47 11.56 -3.49
N GLN A 208 -24.56 11.47 -4.26
CA GLN A 208 -24.73 12.29 -5.47
C GLN A 208 -24.71 13.79 -5.16
N ARG A 209 -25.43 14.23 -4.11
CA ARG A 209 -25.41 15.63 -3.67
C ARG A 209 -24.02 16.09 -3.25
N TYR A 210 -23.28 15.23 -2.55
CA TYR A 210 -21.92 15.51 -2.12
C TYR A 210 -20.97 15.65 -3.30
N GLU A 211 -21.03 14.73 -4.26
CA GLU A 211 -20.25 14.79 -5.50
C GLU A 211 -20.58 16.05 -6.32
N GLN A 212 -21.86 16.41 -6.43
CA GLN A 212 -22.28 17.64 -7.09
C GLN A 212 -21.73 18.89 -6.39
N LEU A 213 -21.79 18.93 -5.05
CA LEU A 213 -21.26 20.05 -4.27
C LEU A 213 -19.74 20.16 -4.42
N LEU A 214 -19.02 19.03 -4.39
CA LEU A 214 -17.58 19.00 -4.66
C LEU A 214 -17.25 19.55 -6.05
N GLY A 215 -18.03 19.17 -7.07
CA GLY A 215 -17.88 19.72 -8.41
C GLY A 215 -18.09 21.23 -8.46
N GLN A 216 -19.16 21.73 -7.84
CA GLN A 216 -19.46 23.17 -7.78
C GLN A 216 -18.44 23.99 -6.98
N THR A 217 -17.76 23.36 -6.02
CA THR A 217 -16.78 24.01 -5.15
C THR A 217 -15.33 23.75 -5.56
N GLY A 218 -15.11 23.01 -6.66
CA GLY A 218 -13.77 22.62 -7.12
C GLY A 218 -12.85 23.81 -7.34
N ASP A 219 -13.26 24.76 -8.18
CA ASP A 219 -12.50 25.98 -8.49
C ASP A 219 -12.21 26.82 -7.25
N PHE A 220 -13.16 26.85 -6.32
CA PHE A 220 -13.01 27.57 -5.05
C PHE A 220 -11.99 26.90 -4.12
N ILE A 221 -12.05 25.56 -3.99
CA ILE A 221 -11.08 24.78 -3.22
C ILE A 221 -9.68 24.92 -3.83
N GLU A 222 -9.56 24.93 -5.16
CA GLU A 222 -8.30 25.16 -5.87
C GLU A 222 -7.76 26.58 -5.63
N ALA A 223 -8.61 27.60 -5.71
CA ALA A 223 -8.24 28.97 -5.37
C ALA A 223 -7.73 29.10 -3.93
N ILE A 224 -8.38 28.45 -2.95
CA ILE A 224 -7.92 28.42 -1.55
C ILE A 224 -6.54 27.77 -1.44
N LYS A 225 -6.28 26.67 -2.17
CA LYS A 225 -4.98 26.00 -2.13
C LYS A 225 -3.85 26.87 -2.67
N HIS A 226 -4.12 27.62 -3.74
CA HIS A 226 -3.11 28.47 -4.38
C HIS A 226 -2.91 29.81 -3.65
N ALA A 227 -3.97 30.44 -3.14
CA ALA A 227 -3.91 31.78 -2.57
C ALA A 227 -4.87 31.96 -1.38
N PRO A 228 -4.62 31.29 -0.25
CA PRO A 228 -5.58 31.21 0.86
C PRO A 228 -5.92 32.57 1.48
N GLU A 229 -4.94 33.44 1.69
CA GLU A 229 -5.16 34.76 2.32
C GLU A 229 -5.86 35.77 1.37
N LEU A 230 -5.60 35.69 0.07
CA LEU A 230 -6.31 36.52 -0.92
C LEU A 230 -7.77 36.10 -1.06
N VAL A 231 -8.05 34.80 -1.06
CA VAL A 231 -9.41 34.27 -1.12
C VAL A 231 -10.21 34.62 0.15
N LYS A 232 -9.60 34.50 1.34
CA LYS A 232 -10.24 34.92 2.60
C LYS A 232 -10.58 36.40 2.60
N THR A 233 -9.63 37.27 2.28
CA THR A 233 -9.85 38.72 2.26
C THR A 233 -10.87 39.15 1.21
N PHE A 234 -10.94 38.47 0.06
CA PHE A 234 -11.99 38.68 -0.94
C PHE A 234 -13.37 38.31 -0.38
N ILE A 235 -13.51 37.14 0.24
CA ILE A 235 -14.76 36.69 0.85
C ILE A 235 -15.21 37.66 1.94
N ASP A 236 -14.31 38.04 2.84
CA ASP A 236 -14.62 38.94 3.95
C ASP A 236 -15.16 40.27 3.43
N LYS A 237 -14.54 40.82 2.38
CA LYS A 237 -15.02 42.03 1.70
C LYS A 237 -16.42 41.82 1.08
N VAL A 238 -16.62 40.76 0.30
CA VAL A 238 -17.92 40.48 -0.35
C VAL A 238 -19.04 40.30 0.67
N ILE A 239 -18.78 39.61 1.78
CA ILE A 239 -19.76 39.41 2.86
C ILE A 239 -20.09 40.74 3.55
N HIS A 240 -19.09 41.56 3.87
CA HIS A 240 -19.31 42.85 4.53
C HIS A 240 -20.06 43.84 3.63
N THR A 241 -19.71 43.91 2.33
CA THR A 241 -20.44 44.76 1.36
C THR A 241 -21.91 44.36 1.23
N LYS A 242 -22.23 43.06 1.24
CA LYS A 242 -23.61 42.58 1.19
C LYS A 242 -24.42 42.97 2.42
N ASN A 243 -23.78 42.99 3.59
CA ASN A 243 -24.42 43.39 4.86
C ASN A 243 -24.70 44.90 4.91
N GLU A 244 -23.83 45.74 4.33
CA GLU A 244 -24.07 47.20 4.26
C GLU A 244 -25.19 47.58 3.29
N VAL A 245 -25.25 46.94 2.12
CA VAL A 245 -26.34 47.16 1.14
C VAL A 245 -27.70 46.75 1.72
N SER A 246 -27.75 45.67 2.50
CA SER A 246 -28.99 45.19 3.12
C SER A 246 -29.51 46.15 4.22
N LYS A 247 -28.61 46.73 5.02
CA LYS A 247 -28.96 47.75 6.03
C LYS A 247 -29.40 49.06 5.39
N GLY A 248 -28.75 49.50 4.31
CA GLY A 248 -29.15 50.69 3.55
C GLY A 248 -30.53 50.58 2.88
N GLN A 249 -30.92 49.39 2.43
CA GLN A 249 -32.25 49.13 1.86
C GLN A 249 -33.36 49.07 2.91
N GLN A 250 -33.07 48.62 4.14
CA GLN A 250 -34.03 48.66 5.25
C GLN A 250 -34.26 50.10 5.74
N ASN A 251 -33.22 50.92 5.84
CA ASN A 251 -33.35 52.34 6.22
C ASN A 251 -34.13 53.15 5.18
N LYS A 252 -33.89 52.93 3.87
CA LYS A 252 -34.65 53.61 2.80
C LYS A 252 -36.14 53.23 2.75
N LYS A 253 -36.51 52.01 3.16
CA LYS A 253 -37.92 51.61 3.27
C LYS A 253 -38.63 52.23 4.49
N HIS A 254 -37.89 52.54 5.56
CA HIS A 254 -38.43 53.23 6.73
C HIS A 254 -38.66 54.72 6.47
N GLU A 255 -37.80 55.38 5.68
CA GLU A 255 -37.97 56.79 5.29
C GLU A 255 -39.07 57.03 4.25
N GLN A 256 -39.50 56.00 3.49
CA GLN A 256 -40.59 56.10 2.51
C GLN A 256 -41.99 55.77 3.08
N SER A 257 -42.09 55.44 4.37
CA SER A 257 -43.36 55.18 5.08
C SER A 257 -43.68 56.23 6.17
N LEU A 258 -43.04 57.40 6.09
CA LEU A 258 -43.31 58.59 6.89
C LEU A 258 -43.88 59.70 6.01
#